data_AF-A0A942KRE5-F1
#
_entry.id   AF-A0A942KRE5-F1
#
_cell.length_a   1.000
_cell.length_b   1.000
_cell.length_c   1.000
_cell.angle_alpha   90.00
_cell.angle_beta   90.00
_cell.angle_gamma   90.00
#
_symmetry.space_group_name_H-M   'P 1'
#
loop_
_entity.id
_entity.type
_entity.pdbx_description
1 polymer ?
#
loop_
_entity_poly.entity_id
_entity_poly.type
_entity_poly.pdbx_seq_one_letter_code
_entity_poly.pdbx_strand_id
1 'polypeptide(L)'
;MMNNAEKRAESFDFNKTSKVLQKAKLFTFIRTVTISFVVFVLLSGALVVLNSIMLGRIATKELISEHLFDTVARPNIYQGQYQVTHGFLAGEIAYVTYRIVGTRPVYNGSYRIDFSLIPLTFGIYGTGRGQLNRIEVAGGYHYFNRAGQREMIFFHPAIQYQTYPNDLDSLEAIGPDKYLEMALSFDRDYSFKEVQAMLPGEVKIAWYWVDTYNQDNLAGMKGRYLARIGPDGQPTGEKEFFSARIYAC
;
A
#
# COMPACT_ATOMS: atom_id res chain seq x y z
N MET A 1 -56.03 -60.15 -48.25
CA MET A 1 -56.26 -58.68 -48.26
C MET A 1 -56.28 -58.21 -46.81
N MET A 2 -55.26 -57.47 -46.36
CA MET A 2 -55.25 -56.94 -44.98
C MET A 2 -56.33 -55.87 -44.81
N ASN A 3 -57.04 -55.93 -43.67
CA ASN A 3 -58.13 -55.04 -43.31
C ASN A 3 -57.60 -53.61 -43.05
N ASN A 4 -58.35 -52.58 -43.47
CA ASN A 4 -58.06 -51.16 -43.20
C ASN A 4 -57.83 -50.85 -41.71
N ALA A 5 -58.37 -51.65 -40.78
CA ALA A 5 -58.13 -51.52 -39.35
C ALA A 5 -56.68 -51.91 -38.93
N GLU A 6 -56.10 -52.94 -39.55
CA GLU A 6 -54.72 -53.38 -39.29
C GLU A 6 -53.70 -52.37 -39.82
N LYS A 7 -53.92 -51.83 -41.03
CA LYS A 7 -53.13 -50.71 -41.58
C LYS A 7 -53.17 -49.46 -40.70
N ARG A 8 -54.30 -49.19 -40.02
CA ARG A 8 -54.44 -48.06 -39.09
C ARG A 8 -53.74 -48.30 -37.76
N ALA A 9 -53.75 -49.54 -37.25
CA ALA A 9 -53.04 -49.89 -36.02
C ALA A 9 -51.51 -49.89 -36.21
N GLU A 10 -51.02 -50.36 -37.36
CA GLU A 10 -49.60 -50.27 -37.72
C GLU A 10 -49.14 -48.81 -37.93
N SER A 11 -50.03 -47.92 -38.36
CA SER A 11 -49.74 -46.48 -38.51
C SER A 11 -49.60 -45.72 -37.19
N PHE A 12 -50.03 -46.29 -36.06
CA PHE A 12 -49.94 -45.70 -34.72
C PHE A 12 -49.20 -46.65 -33.75
N ASP A 13 -47.98 -47.05 -34.12
CA ASP A 13 -47.08 -47.74 -33.18
C ASP A 13 -46.65 -46.77 -32.06
N PHE A 14 -47.33 -46.86 -30.91
CA PHE A 14 -47.10 -46.04 -29.72
C PHE A 14 -45.67 -46.14 -29.18
N ASN A 15 -45.00 -47.29 -29.37
CA ASN A 15 -43.60 -47.46 -28.98
C ASN A 15 -42.66 -46.74 -29.95
N LYS A 16 -43.00 -46.66 -31.23
CA LYS A 16 -42.24 -45.88 -32.22
C LYS A 16 -42.46 -44.37 -32.03
N THR A 17 -43.69 -43.94 -31.78
CA THR A 17 -44.00 -42.52 -31.56
C THR A 17 -43.43 -42.00 -30.23
N SER A 18 -43.46 -42.78 -29.16
CA SER A 18 -42.83 -42.42 -27.87
C SER A 18 -41.31 -42.33 -27.96
N LYS A 19 -40.64 -43.25 -28.66
CA LYS A 19 -39.18 -43.18 -28.92
C LYS A 19 -38.80 -41.95 -29.75
N VAL A 20 -39.59 -41.59 -30.75
CA VAL A 20 -39.38 -40.37 -31.56
C VAL A 20 -39.58 -39.12 -30.69
N LEU A 21 -40.62 -39.09 -29.85
CA LEU A 21 -40.89 -37.99 -28.93
C LEU A 21 -39.80 -37.83 -27.87
N GLN A 22 -39.28 -38.93 -27.32
CA GLN A 22 -38.16 -38.93 -26.37
C GLN A 22 -36.86 -38.42 -27.02
N LYS A 23 -36.54 -38.86 -28.24
CA LYS A 23 -35.39 -38.35 -29.00
C LYS A 23 -35.53 -36.86 -29.27
N ALA A 24 -36.71 -36.39 -29.68
CA ALA A 24 -36.98 -34.97 -29.89
C ALA A 24 -36.80 -34.15 -28.60
N LYS A 25 -37.29 -34.65 -27.46
CA LYS A 25 -37.08 -34.03 -26.14
C LYS A 25 -35.60 -33.96 -25.76
N LEU A 26 -34.83 -35.02 -26.00
CA LEU A 26 -33.40 -35.06 -25.72
C LEU A 26 -32.60 -34.09 -26.60
N PHE A 27 -32.92 -34.00 -27.90
CA PHE A 27 -32.29 -33.01 -28.80
C PHE A 27 -32.55 -31.57 -28.35
N THR A 28 -33.78 -31.25 -27.96
CA THR A 28 -34.11 -29.92 -27.42
C THR A 28 -33.38 -29.65 -26.11
N PHE A 29 -33.34 -30.63 -25.20
CA PHE A 29 -32.63 -30.51 -23.93
C PHE A 29 -31.12 -30.26 -24.13
N ILE A 30 -30.46 -31.06 -24.98
CA ILE A 30 -29.04 -30.88 -25.31
C ILE A 30 -28.82 -29.50 -25.94
N ARG A 31 -29.69 -29.08 -26.87
CA ARG A 31 -29.58 -27.75 -27.49
C ARG A 31 -29.64 -26.63 -26.45
N THR A 32 -30.59 -26.68 -25.53
CA THR A 32 -30.72 -25.69 -24.45
C THR A 32 -29.49 -25.71 -23.53
N VAL A 33 -29.05 -26.89 -23.09
CA VAL A 33 -27.86 -27.03 -22.24
C VAL A 33 -26.61 -26.47 -22.94
N THR A 34 -26.43 -26.77 -24.23
CA THR A 34 -25.30 -26.25 -25.01
C THR A 34 -25.35 -24.73 -25.14
N ILE A 35 -26.51 -24.14 -25.46
CA ILE A 35 -26.66 -22.68 -25.54
C ILE A 35 -26.38 -22.03 -24.19
N SER A 36 -26.95 -22.57 -23.11
CA SER A 36 -26.71 -22.07 -21.75
C SER A 36 -25.24 -22.18 -21.34
N PHE A 37 -24.57 -23.28 -21.69
CA PHE A 37 -23.14 -23.46 -21.43
C PHE A 37 -22.29 -22.44 -22.19
N VAL A 38 -22.57 -22.23 -23.48
CA VAL A 38 -21.86 -21.22 -24.29
C VAL A 38 -22.06 -19.82 -23.72
N VAL A 39 -23.30 -19.45 -23.38
CA VAL A 39 -23.59 -18.15 -22.75
C VAL A 39 -22.87 -18.00 -21.41
N PHE A 40 -22.86 -19.05 -20.58
CA PHE A 40 -22.13 -19.05 -19.31
C PHE A 40 -20.64 -18.78 -19.51
N VAL A 41 -19.98 -19.49 -20.44
CA VAL A 41 -18.55 -19.29 -20.75
C VAL A 41 -18.29 -17.86 -21.22
N LEU A 42 -19.15 -17.30 -22.09
CA LEU A 42 -19.03 -15.93 -22.57
C LEU A 42 -19.18 -14.90 -21.43
N LEU A 43 -20.17 -15.08 -20.56
CA LEU A 43 -20.39 -14.20 -19.41
C LEU A 43 -19.24 -14.30 -18.39
N SER A 44 -18.74 -15.50 -18.11
CA SER A 44 -17.58 -15.70 -17.23
C SER A 44 -16.33 -15.03 -17.80
N GLY A 45 -16.08 -15.17 -19.12
CA GLY A 45 -14.97 -14.48 -19.79
C GLY A 45 -15.08 -12.97 -19.68
N ALA A 46 -16.26 -12.40 -19.94
CA ALA A 46 -16.51 -10.97 -19.79
C ALA A 46 -16.29 -10.50 -18.34
N LEU A 47 -16.69 -11.30 -17.36
CA LEU A 47 -16.52 -11.00 -15.94
C LEU A 47 -15.04 -10.99 -15.51
N VAL A 48 -14.21 -11.91 -16.02
CA VAL A 48 -12.76 -11.91 -15.78
C VAL A 48 -12.09 -10.67 -16.36
N VAL A 49 -12.46 -10.29 -17.59
CA VAL A 49 -11.93 -9.08 -18.23
C VAL A 49 -12.35 -7.83 -17.46
N LEU A 50 -13.63 -7.72 -17.09
CA LEU A 50 -14.15 -6.60 -16.30
C LEU A 50 -13.45 -6.50 -14.94
N ASN A 51 -13.29 -7.62 -14.24
CA ASN A 51 -12.55 -7.70 -12.98
C ASN A 51 -11.13 -7.15 -13.13
N SER A 52 -10.39 -7.58 -14.17
CA SER A 52 -9.02 -7.11 -14.41
C SER A 52 -8.95 -5.62 -14.73
N ILE A 53 -9.88 -5.09 -15.54
CA ILE A 53 -9.94 -3.66 -15.87
C ILE A 53 -10.21 -2.82 -14.61
N MET A 54 -11.19 -3.22 -13.80
CA MET A 54 -11.56 -2.46 -12.61
C MET A 54 -10.46 -2.54 -11.54
N LEU A 55 -9.87 -3.71 -11.31
CA LEU A 55 -8.73 -3.89 -10.42
C LEU A 55 -7.52 -3.08 -10.87
N GLY A 56 -7.22 -3.05 -12.18
CA GLY A 56 -6.13 -2.24 -12.71
C GLY A 56 -6.31 -0.74 -12.43
N ARG A 57 -7.53 -0.22 -12.54
CA ARG A 57 -7.83 1.18 -12.21
C ARG A 57 -7.62 1.49 -10.73
N ILE A 58 -8.00 0.59 -9.85
CA ILE A 58 -7.78 0.73 -8.40
C ILE A 58 -6.27 0.68 -8.12
N ALA A 59 -5.57 -0.31 -8.66
CA ALA A 59 -4.14 -0.47 -8.51
C ALA A 59 -3.36 0.78 -8.93
N THR A 60 -3.71 1.39 -10.08
CA THR A 60 -3.08 2.63 -10.54
C THR A 60 -3.31 3.78 -9.56
N LYS A 61 -4.51 3.92 -9.00
CA LYS A 61 -4.81 4.96 -8.00
C LYS A 61 -4.00 4.76 -6.72
N GLU A 62 -3.94 3.52 -6.22
CA GLU A 62 -3.15 3.18 -5.04
C GLU A 62 -1.65 3.43 -5.28
N LEU A 63 -1.11 3.03 -6.43
CA LEU A 63 0.28 3.31 -6.81
C LEU A 63 0.60 4.80 -6.84
N ILE A 64 -0.28 5.62 -7.45
CA ILE A 64 -0.09 7.08 -7.49
C ILE A 64 -0.17 7.67 -6.09
N SER A 65 -1.15 7.26 -5.29
CA SER A 65 -1.30 7.74 -3.92
C SER A 65 -0.09 7.37 -3.06
N GLU A 66 0.44 6.16 -3.20
CA GLU A 66 1.62 5.71 -2.48
C GLU A 66 2.88 6.44 -2.96
N HIS A 67 3.03 6.66 -4.27
CA HIS A 67 4.15 7.42 -4.81
C HIS A 67 4.17 8.87 -4.29
N LEU A 68 3.01 9.52 -4.25
CA LEU A 68 2.85 10.85 -3.68
C LEU A 68 3.15 10.85 -2.18
N PHE A 69 2.66 9.86 -1.45
CA PHE A 69 2.95 9.71 -0.03
C PHE A 69 4.45 9.51 0.22
N ASP A 70 5.11 8.62 -0.52
CA ASP A 70 6.56 8.39 -0.40
C ASP A 70 7.35 9.68 -0.70
N THR A 71 6.95 10.45 -1.71
CA THR A 71 7.63 11.70 -2.10
C THR A 71 7.47 12.82 -1.06
N VAL A 72 6.28 12.91 -0.44
CA VAL A 72 5.92 14.04 0.44
C VAL A 72 6.15 13.73 1.91
N ALA A 73 5.92 12.49 2.35
CA ALA A 73 5.94 12.12 3.76
C ALA A 73 7.19 11.36 4.19
N ARG A 74 7.94 10.77 3.26
CA ARG A 74 9.07 9.90 3.60
C ARG A 74 10.40 10.48 3.08
N PRO A 75 11.36 10.72 3.98
CA PRO A 75 12.62 11.33 3.60
C PRO A 75 13.47 10.36 2.77
N ASN A 76 13.95 10.82 1.61
CA ASN A 76 14.91 10.10 0.75
C ASN A 76 14.47 8.68 0.35
N ILE A 77 13.18 8.46 0.11
CA ILE A 77 12.67 7.15 -0.32
C ILE A 77 12.29 7.17 -1.79
N TYR A 78 12.81 6.18 -2.51
CA TYR A 78 12.50 5.94 -3.91
C TYR A 78 11.86 4.57 -4.08
N GLN A 79 10.75 4.55 -4.81
CA GLN A 79 10.10 3.30 -5.21
C GLN A 79 10.90 2.64 -6.32
N GLY A 80 11.20 1.36 -6.13
CA GLY A 80 11.84 0.52 -7.13
C GLY A 80 10.81 -0.21 -7.99
N GLN A 81 11.17 -1.43 -8.39
CA GLN A 81 10.25 -2.29 -9.13
C GLN A 81 9.02 -2.63 -8.30
N TYR A 82 7.87 -2.69 -8.97
CA TYR A 82 6.61 -3.14 -8.39
C TYR A 82 5.98 -4.23 -9.25
N GLN A 83 5.19 -5.07 -8.60
CA GLN A 83 4.39 -6.12 -9.23
C GLN A 83 2.95 -5.96 -8.80
N VAL A 84 2.03 -5.97 -9.77
CA VAL A 84 0.59 -5.95 -9.52
C VAL A 84 0.02 -7.33 -9.83
N THR A 85 -0.68 -7.91 -8.86
CA THR A 85 -1.33 -9.21 -9.00
C THR A 85 -2.84 -9.04 -8.88
N HIS A 86 -3.59 -9.42 -9.93
CA HIS A 86 -5.05 -9.40 -9.93
C HIS A 86 -5.60 -10.78 -9.58
N GLY A 87 -6.35 -10.87 -8.48
CA GLY A 87 -7.18 -12.02 -8.12
C GLY A 87 -8.64 -11.80 -8.49
N PHE A 88 -9.54 -12.56 -7.85
CA PHE A 88 -10.99 -12.36 -7.99
C PHE A 88 -11.47 -11.29 -7.02
N LEU A 89 -11.98 -10.18 -7.53
CA LEU A 89 -12.47 -9.01 -6.78
C LEU A 89 -11.45 -8.33 -5.85
N ALA A 90 -10.22 -8.84 -5.78
CA ALA A 90 -9.14 -8.32 -4.97
C ALA A 90 -7.81 -8.48 -5.70
N GLY A 91 -6.81 -7.69 -5.30
CA GLY A 91 -5.46 -7.76 -5.81
C GLY A 91 -4.46 -7.23 -4.79
N GLU A 92 -3.18 -7.39 -5.13
CA GLU A 92 -2.05 -6.95 -4.31
C GLU A 92 -1.06 -6.21 -5.20
N ILE A 93 -0.52 -5.11 -4.70
CA ILE A 93 0.70 -4.45 -5.22
C ILE A 93 1.84 -4.80 -4.27
N ALA A 94 2.90 -5.41 -4.77
CA ALA A 94 4.15 -5.60 -4.04
C ALA A 94 5.23 -4.70 -4.64
N TYR A 95 5.93 -3.93 -3.82
CA TYR A 95 7.01 -3.06 -4.28
C TYR A 95 8.16 -3.01 -3.28
N VAL A 96 9.34 -2.67 -3.79
CA VAL A 96 10.54 -2.46 -2.98
C VAL A 96 10.88 -0.98 -2.95
N THR A 97 11.49 -0.52 -1.86
CA THR A 97 11.99 0.86 -1.77
C THR A 97 13.49 0.89 -1.50
N TYR A 98 14.10 1.98 -1.93
CA TYR A 98 15.52 2.25 -1.77
C TYR A 98 15.72 3.67 -1.26
N ARG A 99 16.81 3.87 -0.51
CA ARG A 99 17.37 5.20 -0.23
C ARG A 99 18.60 5.42 -1.08
N ILE A 100 18.86 6.66 -1.49
CA ILE A 100 20.09 6.98 -2.21
C ILE A 100 21.04 7.66 -1.22
N VAL A 101 22.18 7.02 -0.94
CA VAL A 101 23.21 7.57 -0.05
C VAL A 101 24.49 7.73 -0.85
N GLY A 102 24.88 8.98 -1.10
CA GLY A 102 25.98 9.33 -1.99
C GLY A 102 25.69 8.96 -3.45
N THR A 103 26.34 7.90 -3.94
CA THR A 103 26.16 7.36 -5.29
C THR A 103 25.56 5.95 -5.31
N ARG A 104 25.12 5.44 -4.14
CA ARG A 104 24.68 4.06 -3.98
C ARG A 104 23.22 3.97 -3.55
N PRO A 105 22.39 3.16 -4.23
CA PRO A 105 21.09 2.79 -3.71
C PRO A 105 21.25 1.77 -2.58
N VAL A 106 20.52 1.97 -1.48
CA VAL A 106 20.49 1.10 -0.32
C VAL A 106 19.06 0.59 -0.15
N TYR A 107 18.88 -0.72 -0.12
CA TYR A 107 17.57 -1.34 0.05
C TYR A 107 16.94 -0.95 1.39
N ASN A 108 15.70 -0.46 1.37
CA ASN A 108 15.01 0.09 2.54
C ASN A 108 13.74 -0.68 2.93
N GLY A 109 13.36 -1.69 2.15
CA GLY A 109 12.30 -2.63 2.52
C GLY A 109 11.40 -3.02 1.36
N SER A 110 10.52 -3.98 1.64
CA SER A 110 9.45 -4.44 0.75
C SER A 110 8.10 -4.21 1.39
N TYR A 111 7.17 -3.72 0.58
CA TYR A 111 5.85 -3.30 1.02
C TYR A 111 4.79 -3.95 0.14
N ARG A 112 3.61 -4.14 0.73
CA ARG A 112 2.44 -4.70 0.05
C ARG A 112 1.23 -3.81 0.31
N ILE A 113 0.46 -3.55 -0.75
CA ILE A 113 -0.80 -2.84 -0.70
C ILE A 113 -1.87 -3.78 -1.24
N ASP A 114 -2.78 -4.17 -0.37
CA ASP A 114 -3.96 -4.95 -0.74
C ASP A 114 -5.06 -4.00 -1.17
N PHE A 115 -5.76 -4.34 -2.26
CA PHE A 115 -6.88 -3.56 -2.77
C PHE A 115 -8.00 -4.48 -3.25
N SER A 116 -9.24 -3.99 -3.21
CA SER A 116 -10.41 -4.80 -3.58
C SER A 116 -11.52 -3.96 -4.18
N LEU A 117 -12.30 -4.57 -5.08
CA LEU A 117 -13.50 -3.98 -5.68
C LEU A 117 -14.65 -3.83 -4.68
N ILE A 118 -14.72 -4.76 -3.71
CA ILE A 118 -15.74 -4.76 -2.67
C ILE A 118 -15.03 -4.69 -1.33
N PRO A 119 -15.44 -3.78 -0.41
CA PRO A 119 -14.72 -3.57 0.84
C PRO A 119 -14.85 -4.70 1.88
N LEU A 120 -15.44 -5.84 1.51
CA LEU A 120 -15.65 -7.00 2.38
C LEU A 120 -14.34 -7.69 2.80
N THR A 121 -13.26 -7.52 2.04
CA THR A 121 -11.98 -8.20 2.26
C THR A 121 -10.88 -7.31 2.82
N PHE A 122 -11.14 -6.03 3.10
CA PHE A 122 -10.12 -5.14 3.66
C PHE A 122 -9.70 -5.62 5.06
N GLY A 123 -8.41 -5.92 5.22
CA GLY A 123 -7.78 -6.09 6.53
C GLY A 123 -7.53 -7.53 7.01
N ILE A 124 -7.83 -8.57 6.22
CA ILE A 124 -7.53 -9.96 6.65
C ILE A 124 -6.02 -10.29 6.52
N TYR A 125 -5.30 -9.65 5.59
CA TYR A 125 -3.87 -9.94 5.31
C TYR A 125 -2.95 -8.72 5.27
N GLY A 126 -3.45 -7.53 5.63
CA GLY A 126 -2.69 -6.29 5.52
C GLY A 126 -1.54 -6.22 6.50
N THR A 127 -0.32 -6.02 5.99
CA THR A 127 0.79 -5.57 6.83
C THR A 127 0.57 -4.09 7.17
N GLY A 128 0.25 -3.80 8.43
CA GLY A 128 0.08 -2.42 8.89
C GLY A 128 1.27 -1.53 8.50
N ARG A 129 0.95 -0.35 7.94
CA ARG A 129 1.93 0.69 7.60
C ARG A 129 2.63 1.13 8.90
N GLY A 130 3.95 1.23 8.88
CA GLY A 130 4.70 1.78 10.02
C GLY A 130 4.88 0.83 11.21
N GLN A 131 4.96 -0.49 10.99
CA GLN A 131 5.56 -1.36 12.01
C GLN A 131 7.05 -1.03 12.13
N LEU A 132 7.32 -0.06 13.00
CA LEU A 132 8.66 0.34 13.39
C LEU A 132 9.06 -0.48 14.62
N ASN A 133 10.23 -1.10 14.54
CA ASN A 133 10.88 -1.65 15.70
C ASN A 133 11.46 -0.49 16.51
N ARG A 134 11.16 -0.47 17.81
CA ARG A 134 11.58 0.60 18.71
C ARG A 134 12.63 0.06 19.66
N ILE A 135 13.76 0.77 19.76
CA ILE A 135 14.83 0.46 20.70
C ILE A 135 14.98 1.64 21.65
N GLU A 136 14.93 1.37 22.95
CA GLU A 136 15.13 2.37 23.99
C GLU A 136 16.60 2.77 24.07
N VAL A 137 16.83 4.07 24.18
CA VAL A 137 18.16 4.67 24.30
C VAL A 137 18.13 5.79 25.34
N ALA A 138 19.29 6.20 25.83
CA ALA A 138 19.38 7.34 26.74
C ALA A 138 18.72 8.57 26.09
N GLY A 139 17.65 9.08 26.70
CA GLY A 139 16.93 10.26 26.21
C GLY A 139 15.83 9.98 25.17
N GLY A 140 15.40 8.73 24.97
CA GLY A 140 14.19 8.42 24.19
C GLY A 140 14.22 7.08 23.46
N TYR A 141 13.88 7.10 22.17
CA TYR A 141 13.76 5.89 21.35
C TYR A 141 14.31 6.09 19.95
N HIS A 142 14.98 5.05 19.44
CA HIS A 142 15.26 4.91 18.02
C HIS A 142 14.20 4.03 17.36
N TYR A 143 13.79 4.42 16.16
CA TYR A 143 12.83 3.69 15.36
C TYR A 143 13.55 3.10 14.15
N PHE A 144 13.22 1.85 13.85
CA PHE A 144 13.79 1.11 12.74
C PHE A 144 12.66 0.55 11.89
N ASN A 145 12.81 0.58 10.57
CA ASN A 145 11.87 -0.11 9.71
C ASN A 145 12.09 -1.63 9.73
N ARG A 146 11.24 -2.35 8.98
CA ARG A 146 11.32 -3.80 8.84
C ARG A 146 12.63 -4.31 8.22
N ALA A 147 13.32 -3.48 7.45
CA ALA A 147 14.63 -3.80 6.90
C ALA A 147 15.78 -3.52 7.89
N GLY A 148 15.46 -3.06 9.11
CA GLY A 148 16.45 -2.74 10.15
C GLY A 148 17.14 -1.40 9.96
N GLN A 149 16.65 -0.54 9.08
CA GLN A 149 17.22 0.80 8.88
C GLN A 149 16.62 1.81 9.84
N ARG A 150 17.45 2.72 10.34
CA ARG A 150 17.03 3.80 11.24
C ARG A 150 16.14 4.77 10.49
N GLU A 151 14.97 5.06 11.06
CA GLU A 151 14.08 6.11 10.56
C GLU A 151 14.58 7.48 11.00
N MET A 152 14.48 8.45 10.09
CA MET A 152 14.89 9.82 10.34
C MET A 152 13.87 10.52 11.23
N ILE A 153 14.36 11.31 12.18
CA ILE A 153 13.53 12.06 13.12
C ILE A 153 13.77 13.55 12.86
N PHE A 154 12.69 14.31 12.69
CA PHE A 154 12.73 15.75 12.51
C PHE A 154 12.03 16.44 13.68
N PHE A 155 12.57 17.59 14.09
CA PHE A 155 12.08 18.38 15.19
C PHE A 155 11.49 19.68 14.66
N HIS A 156 10.22 19.93 14.96
CA HIS A 156 9.56 21.18 14.61
C HIS A 156 10.12 22.34 15.46
N PRO A 157 10.53 23.48 14.89
CA PRO A 157 11.17 24.58 15.63
C PRO A 157 10.26 25.21 16.71
N ALA A 158 8.95 25.25 16.46
CA ALA A 158 7.96 25.74 17.43
C ALA A 158 7.77 24.88 18.70
N ILE A 159 8.41 23.70 18.78
CA ILE A 159 8.28 22.78 19.91
C ILE A 159 9.62 22.66 20.63
N GLN A 160 9.59 22.84 21.94
CA GLN A 160 10.75 22.64 22.80
C GLN A 160 10.80 21.18 23.25
N TYR A 161 11.88 20.49 22.87
CA TYR A 161 12.14 19.11 23.24
C TYR A 161 13.16 19.06 24.38
N GLN A 162 13.13 17.98 25.16
CA GLN A 162 13.98 17.76 26.32
C GLN A 162 15.40 17.43 25.87
N THR A 163 15.51 16.69 24.77
CA THR A 163 16.76 16.24 24.18
C THR A 163 16.70 16.43 22.66
N TYR A 164 17.79 16.97 22.10
CA TYR A 164 18.03 17.03 20.67
C TYR A 164 19.24 16.14 20.37
N PRO A 165 19.07 15.01 19.66
CA PRO A 165 20.19 14.18 19.26
C PRO A 165 21.15 14.97 18.37
N ASN A 166 22.43 15.01 18.73
CA ASN A 166 23.47 15.61 17.92
C ASN A 166 24.48 14.56 17.47
N ASP A 167 24.22 13.98 16.30
CA ASP A 167 25.12 12.99 15.69
C ASP A 167 26.25 13.66 14.88
N LEU A 168 26.27 15.00 14.74
CA LEU A 168 27.29 15.74 13.98
C LEU A 168 28.69 15.63 14.61
N ASP A 169 28.76 15.63 15.94
CA ASP A 169 30.03 15.56 16.67
C ASP A 169 30.75 14.22 16.43
N SER A 170 30.03 13.21 15.94
CA SER A 170 30.58 11.89 15.62
C SER A 170 31.10 11.77 14.18
N LEU A 171 30.96 12.80 13.34
CA LEU A 171 31.33 12.74 11.92
C LEU A 171 32.82 12.44 11.71
N GLU A 172 33.70 13.04 12.52
CA GLU A 172 35.14 12.84 12.43
C GLU A 172 35.53 11.37 12.68
N ALA A 173 34.79 10.68 13.55
CA ALA A 173 35.05 9.28 13.90
C ALA A 173 34.61 8.28 12.82
N ILE A 174 33.71 8.68 11.91
CA ILE A 174 33.16 7.78 10.87
C ILE A 174 34.19 7.51 9.77
N GLY A 175 35.08 8.47 9.49
CA GLY A 175 36.11 8.40 8.44
C GLY A 175 35.63 8.89 7.06
N PRO A 176 36.55 9.28 6.16
CA PRO A 176 36.22 9.97 4.90
C PRO A 176 35.72 9.04 3.78
N ASP A 177 35.79 7.73 3.96
CA ASP A 177 35.51 6.71 2.95
C ASP A 177 34.07 6.15 3.01
N LYS A 178 33.19 6.81 3.76
CA LYS A 178 31.81 6.38 3.98
C LYS A 178 30.81 7.43 3.49
N TYR A 179 29.68 6.95 3.00
CA TYR A 179 28.52 7.79 2.76
C TYR A 179 27.59 7.76 3.97
N LEU A 180 27.14 8.94 4.40
CA LEU A 180 26.22 9.10 5.51
C LEU A 180 24.95 9.81 5.05
N GLU A 181 23.83 9.43 5.65
CA GLU A 181 22.56 10.13 5.56
C GLU A 181 22.25 10.72 6.93
N MET A 182 21.86 12.00 7.00
CA MET A 182 21.53 12.68 8.25
C MET A 182 20.26 13.50 8.11
N ALA A 183 19.48 13.54 9.18
CA ALA A 183 18.38 14.48 9.32
C ALA A 183 18.87 15.72 10.07
N LEU A 184 18.65 16.89 9.48
CA LEU A 184 18.94 18.18 10.11
C LEU A 184 17.61 18.86 10.42
N SER A 185 17.46 19.32 11.65
CA SER A 185 16.35 20.17 12.08
C SER A 185 16.89 21.56 12.40
N PHE A 186 16.06 22.56 12.17
CA PHE A 186 16.44 23.96 12.31
C PHE A 186 15.72 24.59 13.52
N ASP A 187 16.29 25.66 14.05
CA ASP A 187 15.78 26.42 15.20
C ASP A 187 14.59 27.34 14.83
N ARG A 188 14.41 27.61 13.54
CA ARG A 188 13.28 28.34 12.97
C ARG A 188 13.03 27.89 11.53
N ASP A 189 11.98 28.42 10.93
CA ASP A 189 11.70 28.17 9.52
C ASP A 189 12.71 28.92 8.64
N TYR A 190 13.25 28.21 7.65
CA TYR A 190 14.20 28.76 6.68
C TYR A 190 13.66 28.58 5.26
N SER A 191 13.94 29.56 4.41
CA SER A 191 13.70 29.43 2.98
C SER A 191 14.69 28.43 2.37
N PHE A 192 14.29 27.86 1.24
CA PHE A 192 15.12 26.94 0.45
C PHE A 192 16.52 27.51 0.16
N LYS A 193 16.62 28.80 -0.17
CA LYS A 193 17.89 29.48 -0.47
C LYS A 193 18.78 29.63 0.76
N GLU A 194 18.20 29.92 1.93
CA GLU A 194 18.95 30.01 3.17
C GLU A 194 19.55 28.66 3.55
N VAL A 195 18.76 27.58 3.48
CA VAL A 195 19.25 26.23 3.76
C VAL A 195 20.40 25.85 2.81
N GLN A 196 20.26 26.13 1.51
CA GLN A 196 21.33 25.85 0.54
C GLN A 196 22.60 26.65 0.82
N ALA A 197 22.49 27.89 1.29
CA ALA A 197 23.65 28.72 1.61
C ALA A 197 24.35 28.30 2.93
N MET A 198 23.64 27.60 3.82
CA MET A 198 24.20 27.11 5.09
C MET A 198 24.98 25.81 4.94
N LEU A 199 24.67 25.00 3.93
CA LEU A 199 25.24 23.68 3.76
C LEU A 199 26.51 23.72 2.88
N PRO A 200 27.57 22.97 3.25
CA PRO A 200 28.75 22.81 2.40
C PRO A 200 28.39 22.22 1.02
N GLY A 201 29.13 22.58 -0.02
CA GLY A 201 28.85 22.17 -1.40
C GLY A 201 28.92 20.66 -1.63
N GLU A 202 29.59 19.93 -0.75
CA GLU A 202 29.70 18.46 -0.75
C GLU A 202 28.42 17.78 -0.24
N VAL A 203 27.57 18.50 0.50
CA VAL A 203 26.33 17.95 1.07
C VAL A 203 25.23 17.97 0.02
N LYS A 204 24.70 16.78 -0.27
CA LYS A 204 23.53 16.63 -1.15
C LYS A 204 22.26 16.56 -0.32
N ILE A 205 21.35 17.49 -0.58
CA ILE A 205 20.04 17.50 0.06
C ILE A 205 19.13 16.52 -0.69
N ALA A 206 18.71 15.45 -0.02
CA ALA A 206 17.87 14.42 -0.62
C ALA A 206 16.36 14.74 -0.53
N TRP A 207 15.95 15.49 0.49
CA TRP A 207 14.54 15.77 0.78
C TRP A 207 14.39 16.97 1.71
N TYR A 208 13.27 17.68 1.61
CA TYR A 208 12.92 18.81 2.50
C TYR A 208 11.63 18.53 3.24
N TRP A 209 11.63 18.80 4.54
CA TRP A 209 10.38 18.95 5.27
C TRP A 209 9.83 20.34 5.02
N VAL A 210 8.62 20.40 4.46
CA VAL A 210 7.87 21.64 4.29
C VAL A 210 6.90 21.77 5.47
N ASP A 211 6.94 22.90 6.16
CA ASP A 211 5.99 23.20 7.22
C ASP A 211 4.59 23.43 6.60
N THR A 212 3.65 22.56 6.99
CA THR A 212 2.23 22.65 6.64
C THR A 212 1.35 22.69 7.89
N TYR A 213 1.92 22.96 9.06
CA TYR A 213 1.24 22.89 10.34
C TYR A 213 0.51 24.19 10.65
N ASN A 214 -0.77 24.08 11.00
CA ASN A 214 -1.51 25.20 11.58
C ASN A 214 -1.38 25.21 13.12
N GLN A 215 -1.90 26.27 13.76
CA GLN A 215 -1.83 26.42 15.22
C GLN A 215 -2.44 25.24 15.98
N ASP A 216 -3.55 24.67 15.50
CA ASP A 216 -4.19 23.52 16.12
C ASP A 216 -3.32 22.26 15.99
N ASN A 217 -2.64 22.07 14.85
CA ASN A 217 -1.71 20.96 14.65
C ASN A 217 -0.53 21.08 15.62
N LEU A 218 0.04 22.27 15.77
CA LEU A 218 1.15 22.53 16.70
C LEU A 218 0.73 22.34 18.16
N ALA A 219 -0.45 22.83 18.55
CA ALA A 219 -1.01 22.60 19.88
C ALA A 219 -1.21 21.10 20.14
N GLY A 220 -1.73 20.36 19.16
CA GLY A 220 -1.89 18.91 19.25
C GLY A 220 -0.57 18.13 19.30
N MET A 221 0.48 18.58 18.61
CA MET A 221 1.82 18.00 18.73
C MET A 221 2.43 18.27 20.11
N LYS A 222 2.34 19.51 20.59
CA LYS A 222 2.82 19.90 21.92
C LYS A 222 2.09 19.11 23.01
N GLY A 223 0.76 18.98 22.91
CA GLY A 223 -0.05 18.18 23.83
C GLY A 223 0.38 16.72 23.87
N ARG A 224 0.59 16.07 22.71
CA ARG A 224 1.08 14.69 22.63
C ARG A 224 2.49 14.52 23.17
N TYR A 225 3.37 15.49 22.93
CA TYR A 225 4.73 15.48 23.46
C TYR A 225 4.73 15.63 24.99
N LEU A 226 3.94 16.57 25.53
CA LEU A 226 3.77 16.73 26.97
C LEU A 226 3.06 15.54 27.61
N ALA A 227 2.13 14.87 26.94
CA ALA A 227 1.52 13.65 27.48
C ALA A 227 2.56 12.51 27.64
N ARG A 228 3.61 12.49 26.80
CA ARG A 228 4.72 11.55 26.90
C ARG A 228 5.75 11.89 27.95
N ILE A 229 5.74 13.12 28.48
CA ILE A 229 6.69 13.57 29.48
C ILE A 229 5.88 13.98 30.70
N GLY A 230 5.95 13.17 31.74
CA GLY A 230 5.23 13.40 32.98
C GLY A 230 5.51 14.79 33.54
N PRO A 231 4.67 15.28 34.46
CA PRO A 231 4.89 16.57 35.10
C PRO A 231 6.25 16.67 35.83
N ASP A 232 6.93 15.54 36.04
CA ASP A 232 8.27 15.38 36.58
C ASP A 232 9.41 15.41 35.52
N GLY A 233 9.08 15.59 34.24
CA GLY A 233 10.05 15.58 33.16
C GLY A 233 10.49 14.18 32.72
N GLN A 234 9.87 13.10 33.22
CA GLN A 234 10.23 11.72 32.86
C GLN A 234 9.29 11.16 31.80
N PRO A 235 9.73 10.22 30.93
CA PRO A 235 8.85 9.57 29.98
C PRO A 235 7.68 8.88 30.70
N THR A 236 6.45 9.29 30.42
CA THR A 236 5.28 8.51 30.84
C THR A 236 5.31 7.21 30.04
N GLY A 237 5.23 6.07 30.71
CA GLY A 237 5.23 4.75 30.06
C GLY A 237 4.03 4.49 29.13
N GLU A 238 3.27 5.52 28.74
CA GLU A 238 2.10 5.45 27.89
C GLU A 238 2.47 5.22 26.42
N LYS A 239 1.82 4.18 25.87
CA LYS A 239 2.17 3.50 24.64
C LYS A 239 1.23 3.94 23.51
N GLU A 240 1.29 5.19 23.09
CA GLU A 240 0.49 5.62 21.94
C GLU A 240 1.30 5.75 20.64
N PHE A 241 0.76 5.09 19.63
CA PHE A 241 1.26 4.88 18.28
C PHE A 241 1.43 6.22 17.54
N PHE A 242 2.64 6.49 17.03
CA PHE A 242 2.79 7.50 15.99
C PHE A 242 2.19 6.94 14.69
N SER A 243 0.91 7.19 14.46
CA SER A 243 0.35 7.27 13.12
C SER A 243 0.44 8.74 12.73
N ALA A 244 1.51 9.13 12.05
CA ALA A 244 1.51 10.38 11.31
C ALA A 244 0.50 10.23 10.17
N ARG A 245 -0.76 10.61 10.41
CA ARG A 245 -1.71 10.86 9.32
C ARG A 245 -1.30 12.17 8.66
N ILE A 246 -0.37 12.09 7.73
CA ILE A 246 -0.15 13.15 6.75
C ILE A 246 -1.25 12.96 5.72
N TYR A 247 -2.30 13.76 5.82
CA TYR A 247 -3.25 13.91 4.72
C TYR A 247 -2.56 14.77 3.66
N ALA A 248 -2.37 14.20 2.48
CA ALA A 248 -2.08 14.96 1.27
C ALA A 248 -3.41 15.12 0.50
N CYS A 249 -3.67 16.36 0.07
CA CYS A 249 -4.93 16.96 -0.43
C CYS A 249 -5.93 17.39 0.64
#